data_AF-A0A060UNU5-F1
#
_entry.id   AF-A0A060UNU5-F1
#
_cell.length_a   1.000
_cell.length_b   1.000
_cell.length_c   1.000
_cell.angle_alpha   90.00
_cell.angle_beta   90.00
_cell.angle_gamma   90.00
#
_symmetry.space_group_name_H-M   'P 1'
#
loop_
_entity.id
_entity.type
_entity.pdbx_description
1 polymer ?
#
loop_
_entity_poly.entity_id
_entity_poly.type
_entity_poly.pdbx_seq_one_letter_code
_entity_poly.pdbx_strand_id
1 'polypeptide(L)' 'MRKRFSILMERSIRELRGEPCIAMLDIPPPQQEIQSSRSFGRPVTSAEELGEAISLYTVKAAYKLRRQGKSTEVIANFW' A
#
# COMPACT_ATOMS: atom_id res chain seq x y z
N MET A 1 17.17 -24.21 4.58
CA MET A 1 16.50 -23.10 3.85
C MET A 1 16.51 -21.80 4.67
N ARG A 2 15.83 -21.69 5.82
CA ARG A 2 15.75 -20.44 6.63
C ARG A 2 17.04 -19.76 7.08
N LYS A 3 18.12 -20.50 7.31
CA LYS A 3 19.43 -19.91 7.68
C LYS A 3 20.17 -19.24 6.51
N ARG A 4 19.70 -19.44 5.28
CA ARG A 4 20.44 -19.08 4.04
C ARG A 4 19.60 -18.30 3.03
N PHE A 5 18.28 -18.39 3.12
CA PHE A 5 17.34 -17.72 2.21
C PHE A 5 16.18 -17.11 2.99
N SER A 6 15.54 -16.09 2.41
CA SER A 6 14.39 -15.44 3.02
C SER A 6 13.23 -16.42 3.20
N ILE A 7 12.36 -16.13 4.18
CA ILE A 7 11.11 -16.86 4.40
C ILE A 7 10.23 -16.83 3.15
N LEU A 8 10.33 -15.76 2.34
CA LEU A 8 9.61 -15.62 1.08
C LEU A 8 10.06 -16.66 0.05
N MET A 9 11.37 -16.84 -0.11
CA MET A 9 11.95 -17.84 -1.02
C MET A 9 11.52 -19.26 -0.64
N GLU A 10 11.55 -19.57 0.66
CA GLU A 10 11.08 -20.86 1.18
C GLU A 10 9.60 -21.08 0.88
N ARG A 11 8.74 -20.08 1.09
CA ARG A 11 7.30 -20.14 0.78
C ARG A 11 7.06 -20.36 -0.72
N SER A 12 7.76 -19.62 -1.59
CA SER A 12 7.62 -19.78 -3.04
C SER A 12 7.99 -21.19 -3.50
N ILE A 13 9.07 -21.78 -2.96
CA ILE A 13 9.47 -23.16 -3.31
C ILE A 13 8.41 -24.18 -2.87
N ARG A 14 7.83 -23.99 -1.68
CA ARG A 14 6.78 -24.88 -1.16
C ARG A 14 5.49 -24.77 -1.97
N GLU A 15 5.10 -23.55 -2.36
CA GLU A 15 3.96 -23.31 -3.24
C GLU A 15 4.14 -24.01 -4.60
N LEU A 16 5.32 -23.87 -5.22
CA LEU A 16 5.63 -24.53 -6.50
C LEU A 16 5.67 -26.06 -6.39
N ARG A 17 5.79 -26.62 -5.19
CA ARG A 17 5.70 -28.05 -4.91
C ARG A 17 4.29 -28.51 -4.58
N GLY A 18 3.30 -27.62 -4.67
CA GLY A 18 1.89 -27.91 -4.40
C GLY A 18 1.51 -27.81 -2.91
N GLU A 19 2.37 -27.25 -2.05
CA GLU A 19 2.00 -26.93 -0.66
C GLU A 19 1.43 -25.49 -0.60
N PRO A 20 0.12 -25.31 -0.38
CA PRO A 20 -0.47 -23.98 -0.27
C PRO A 20 0.06 -23.26 0.98
N CYS A 21 0.89 -22.24 0.77
CA CYS A 21 1.53 -21.42 1.79
C CYS A 21 0.78 -20.12 2.05
N ILE A 22 -0.11 -19.71 1.13
CA ILE A 22 -1.01 -18.57 1.29
C ILE A 22 -2.44 -19.10 1.22
N ALA A 23 -3.20 -18.91 2.29
CA ALA A 23 -4.61 -19.28 2.31
C ALA A 23 -5.37 -18.40 1.31
N MET A 24 -6.09 -19.04 0.40
CA MET A 24 -7.08 -18.34 -0.42
C MET A 24 -8.26 -18.00 0.48
N LEU A 25 -8.53 -16.72 0.67
CA LEU A 25 -9.64 -16.24 1.47
C LEU A 25 -10.81 -15.93 0.53
N ASP A 26 -11.97 -16.51 0.81
CA ASP A 26 -13.21 -16.21 0.06
C ASP A 26 -13.65 -14.76 0.27
N ILE A 27 -13.34 -14.20 1.44
CA ILE A 27 -13.59 -12.80 1.79
C ILE A 27 -12.26 -12.17 2.21
N PRO A 28 -11.75 -11.16 1.50
CA PRO A 28 -10.52 -10.48 1.89
C PRO A 28 -10.71 -9.78 3.24
N PRO A 29 -9.66 -9.71 4.08
CA PRO A 29 -9.74 -9.03 5.36
C PRO A 29 -10.08 -7.55 5.15
N PRO A 30 -10.70 -6.88 6.15
CA PRO A 30 -11.04 -5.47 6.05
C PRO A 30 -9.80 -4.63 5.73
N GLN A 31 -9.91 -3.74 4.74
CA GLN A 31 -8.83 -2.84 4.36
C GLN A 31 -8.41 -1.98 5.56
N GLN A 32 -7.16 -2.12 6.00
CA GLN A 32 -6.62 -1.42 7.16
C GLN A 32 -6.07 -0.03 6.83
N GLU A 33 -5.67 0.19 5.58
CA GLU A 33 -5.04 1.44 5.13
C GLU A 33 -5.61 1.93 3.81
N ILE A 34 -5.67 3.26 3.64
CA ILE A 34 -6.06 3.91 2.39
C ILE A 34 -4.87 4.63 1.81
N GLN A 35 -4.48 4.24 0.61
CA GLN A 35 -3.37 4.85 -0.12
C GLN A 35 -3.88 5.57 -1.37
N SER A 36 -3.34 6.78 -1.59
CA SER A 36 -3.49 7.54 -2.83
C SER A 36 -2.11 7.96 -3.32
N SER A 37 -1.39 7.03 -3.95
CA SER A 37 -0.09 7.29 -4.57
C SER A 37 -0.22 7.45 -6.08
N ARG A 38 0.61 8.33 -6.64
CA ARG A 38 0.81 8.55 -8.06
C ARG A 38 2.27 8.96 -8.27
N SER A 39 2.93 8.37 -9.27
CA SER A 39 4.23 8.86 -9.71
C SER A 39 4.07 10.20 -10.43
N PHE A 40 5.02 11.11 -10.23
CA PHE A 40 5.06 12.37 -10.97
C PHE A 40 5.54 12.12 -12.40
N GLY A 41 4.87 12.72 -13.39
CA GLY A 41 5.25 12.59 -14.80
C GLY A 41 6.54 13.35 -15.17
N ARG A 42 6.95 14.29 -14.32
CA ARG A 42 8.21 15.03 -14.39
C ARG A 42 8.75 15.23 -12.97
N PRO A 43 10.06 15.46 -12.79
CA PRO A 43 10.59 15.83 -11.48
C PRO A 43 9.88 17.07 -10.93
N VAL A 44 9.49 17.00 -9.66
CA VAL A 44 8.98 18.15 -8.89
C VAL A 44 10.17 18.82 -8.24
N THR A 45 10.41 20.09 -8.56
CA THR A 45 11.62 20.81 -8.13
C THR A 45 11.34 21.99 -7.21
N SER A 46 10.08 22.37 -7.03
CA SER A 46 9.69 23.46 -6.14
C SER A 46 8.85 22.98 -4.97
N ALA A 47 8.95 23.68 -3.84
CA ALA A 47 8.12 23.41 -2.67
C ALA A 47 6.63 23.69 -2.93
N GLU A 48 6.32 24.60 -3.85
CA GLU A 48 4.96 24.96 -4.23
C GLU A 48 4.26 23.84 -5.01
N GLU A 49 4.87 23.37 -6.10
CA GLU A 49 4.38 22.22 -6.89
C GLU A 49 4.16 21.00 -5.99
N LEU A 50 5.03 20.88 -4.99
CA LEU A 50 4.96 19.79 -4.06
C LEU A 50 3.85 19.92 -3.02
N GLY A 51 3.65 21.12 -2.48
CA GLY A 51 2.54 21.42 -1.57
C GLY A 51 1.19 21.18 -2.24
N GLU A 52 1.06 21.56 -3.52
CA GLU A 52 -0.13 21.27 -4.32
C GLU A 52 -0.38 19.75 -4.44
N ALA A 53 0.67 18.99 -4.74
CA ALA A 53 0.58 17.54 -4.87
C ALA A 53 0.14 16.87 -3.55
N ILE A 54 0.77 17.23 -2.43
CA ILE A 54 0.39 16.73 -1.10
C ILE A 54 -1.07 17.05 -0.80
N SER A 55 -1.49 18.29 -1.03
CA SER A 55 -2.87 18.73 -0.78
C SER A 55 -3.87 17.90 -1.59
N LEU A 56 -3.59 17.71 -2.88
CA LEU A 56 -4.43 16.91 -3.77
C LEU A 56 -4.53 15.44 -3.32
N TYR A 57 -3.40 14.82 -2.96
CA TYR A 57 -3.40 13.42 -2.52
C TYR A 57 -4.06 13.23 -1.17
N THR A 58 -3.90 14.19 -0.26
CA THR A 58 -4.56 14.20 1.05
C THR A 58 -6.07 14.28 0.88
N VAL A 59 -6.57 15.20 0.03
CA VAL A 59 -8.01 15.32 -0.27
C VAL A 59 -8.55 14.03 -0.89
N LYS A 60 -7.82 13.42 -1.83
CA LYS A 60 -8.22 12.14 -2.44
C LYS A 60 -8.25 11.00 -1.43
N ALA A 61 -7.27 10.90 -0.53
CA ALA A 61 -7.25 9.91 0.54
C ALA A 61 -8.42 10.12 1.50
N ALA A 62 -8.68 11.35 1.93
CA ALA A 62 -9.82 11.69 2.79
C ALA A 62 -11.17 11.37 2.11
N TYR A 63 -11.31 11.64 0.82
CA TYR A 63 -12.51 11.29 0.06
C TYR A 63 -12.73 9.77 0.03
N LYS A 64 -11.70 8.97 -0.24
CA LYS A 64 -11.76 7.51 -0.18
C LYS A 64 -12.14 7.02 1.22
N LEU A 65 -11.55 7.62 2.26
CA LEU A 65 -11.80 7.29 3.66
C LEU A 65 -13.27 7.52 4.05
N ARG A 66 -13.80 8.70 3.73
CA ARG A 66 -15.20 9.04 3.99
C ARG A 66 -16.16 8.12 3.23
N ARG A 67 -15.86 7.76 1.97
CA ARG A 67 -16.66 6.80 1.20
C ARG A 67 -16.69 5.40 1.80
N GLN A 68 -15.64 5.00 2.50
CA GLN A 68 -15.61 3.73 3.23
C GLN A 68 -16.25 3.84 4.63
N GLY A 69 -16.77 5.02 5.02
CA GLY A 69 -17.36 5.24 6.34
C GLY A 69 -16.35 5.15 7.48
N LYS A 70 -15.06 5.34 7.20
CA LYS A 70 -13.97 5.20 8.18
C LYS A 70 -13.42 6.56 8.61
N SER A 71 -12.73 6.56 9.74
CA SER A 71 -11.88 7.66 10.21
C SER A 71 -10.44 7.15 10.35
N THR A 72 -9.46 8.07 10.38
CA THR A 72 -8.05 7.75 10.61
C THR A 72 -7.47 8.79 11.56
N GLU A 73 -6.54 8.36 12.41
CA GLU A 73 -5.82 9.23 13.33
C GLU A 73 -4.55 9.81 12.68
N VAL A 74 -4.01 9.13 11.68
CA VAL A 74 -2.72 9.48 11.05
C VAL A 74 -2.87 9.56 9.53
N ILE A 75 -2.23 10.58 8.95
CA ILE A 75 -2.01 10.73 7.51
C ILE A 75 -0.50 10.86 7.29
N ALA A 76 0.07 9.96 6.49
CA ALA A 76 1.49 9.95 6.17
C ALA A 76 1.70 10.18 4.67
N ASN A 77 2.71 10.99 4.32
CA ASN A 77 3.15 11.21 2.94
C ASN A 77 4.44 10.41 2.70
N PHE A 78 4.49 9.68 1.58
CA PHE A 78 5.64 8.90 1.15
C PHE A 78 6.22 9.51 -0.13
N TRP A 79 7.54 9.65 -0.18
CA TRP A 79 8.33 10.30 -1.23
C TRP A 79 9.08 9.27 -2.07
#